data_AF-A0A0Q2RA54-F1
#
_entry.id   AF-A0A0Q2RA54-F1
#
_cell.length_a   1.000
_cell.length_b   1.000
_cell.length_c   1.000
_cell.angle_alpha   90.00
_cell.angle_beta   90.00
_cell.angle_gamma   90.00
#
_symmetry.space_group_name_H-M   'P 1'
#
loop_
_entity.id
_entity.type
_entity.pdbx_description
1 polymer ?
#
loop_
_entity_poly.entity_id
_entity_poly.type
_entity_poly.pdbx_seq_one_letter_code
_entity_poly.pdbx_strand_id
1 'polypeptide(L)'
;MTIIPVAVPSTMAAVFTALARRMPERTAYNVGFAVYWIAWCLAAPMWLLGARHAVRLLTAGRRLPRDHLLLLALPAAGAVVTQLIPHRREIDTATALVMVGSATINAAGEELLWRGVFMRELEDRPRMAQTLSLIGFSIWHFAPQLVLPSALGRGRFVAGSAVVGSAMTAAAWKAGGLRQVVIAHAIVDACGVTAARFRLGRVPNS
;
A
#
# COMPACT_ATOMS: atom_id res chain seq x y z
N MET A 1 10.50 -18.39 -9.97
CA MET A 1 9.29 -18.38 -9.11
C MET A 1 9.48 -17.27 -8.11
N THR A 2 8.64 -16.24 -8.13
CA THR A 2 8.88 -15.05 -7.30
C THR A 2 8.56 -15.34 -5.83
N ILE A 3 9.54 -15.15 -4.94
CA ILE A 3 9.42 -15.39 -3.49
C ILE A 3 8.77 -14.22 -2.73
N ILE A 4 8.56 -13.09 -3.40
CA ILE A 4 8.07 -11.82 -2.84
C ILE A 4 6.79 -11.97 -1.99
N PRO A 5 5.74 -12.71 -2.40
CA PRO A 5 4.52 -12.85 -1.59
C PRO A 5 4.75 -13.46 -0.21
N VAL A 6 5.85 -14.19 -0.02
CA VAL A 6 6.23 -14.82 1.25
C VAL A 6 7.33 -14.02 1.93
N ALA A 7 8.33 -13.57 1.16
CA ALA A 7 9.49 -12.86 1.68
C ALA A 7 9.11 -11.52 2.30
N VAL A 8 8.28 -10.71 1.63
CA VAL A 8 7.89 -9.39 2.13
C VAL A 8 7.13 -9.50 3.45
N PRO A 9 6.02 -10.27 3.56
CA PRO A 9 5.29 -10.33 4.82
C PRO A 9 6.13 -10.94 5.95
N SER A 10 6.89 -12.00 5.68
CA SER A 10 7.69 -12.69 6.71
C SER A 10 8.81 -11.80 7.24
N THR A 11 9.60 -11.20 6.35
CA THR A 11 10.73 -10.36 6.76
C THR A 11 10.24 -9.12 7.49
N MET A 12 9.17 -8.49 7.00
CA MET A 12 8.69 -7.28 7.63
C MET A 12 7.92 -7.56 8.93
N ALA A 13 7.23 -8.69 9.07
CA ALA A 13 6.68 -9.10 10.36
C ALA A 13 7.79 -9.27 11.41
N ALA A 14 8.93 -9.86 11.03
CA ALA A 14 10.09 -9.96 11.89
C ALA A 14 10.67 -8.58 12.24
N VAL A 15 10.79 -7.68 11.26
CA VAL A 15 11.23 -6.28 11.48
C VAL A 15 10.31 -5.56 12.45
N PHE A 16 9.00 -5.51 12.20
CA PHE A 16 8.06 -4.83 13.08
C PHE A 16 8.04 -5.43 14.49
N THR A 17 8.12 -6.75 14.62
CA THR A 17 8.21 -7.42 15.93
C THR A 17 9.48 -7.02 16.67
N ALA A 18 10.62 -7.02 15.99
CA ALA A 18 11.90 -6.66 16.60
C ALA A 18 11.96 -5.17 16.99
N LEU A 19 11.39 -4.29 16.17
CA LEU A 19 11.27 -2.86 16.48
C LEU A 19 10.33 -2.63 17.66
N ALA A 20 9.14 -3.24 17.67
CA ALA A 20 8.16 -3.09 18.75
C ALA A 20 8.72 -3.46 20.13
N ARG A 21 9.66 -4.42 20.19
CA ARG A 21 10.33 -4.83 21.43
C ARG A 21 11.41 -3.87 21.91
N ARG A 22 11.90 -2.96 21.05
CA ARG A 22 13.11 -2.17 21.30
C ARG A 22 12.88 -0.67 21.32
N MET A 23 11.76 -0.18 20.80
CA MET A 23 11.48 1.24 20.71
C MET A 23 9.99 1.54 20.90
N PRO A 24 9.62 2.78 21.27
CA PRO A 24 8.23 3.20 21.36
C PRO A 24 7.47 2.93 20.06
N GLU A 25 6.19 2.59 20.16
CA GLU A 25 5.37 2.14 19.02
C GLU A 25 5.40 3.10 17.84
N ARG A 26 5.32 4.41 18.08
CA ARG A 26 5.43 5.43 17.03
C ARG A 26 6.74 5.31 16.25
N THR A 27 7.86 5.18 16.96
CA THR A 27 9.18 5.05 16.34
C THR A 27 9.27 3.71 15.60
N ALA A 28 8.79 2.61 16.20
CA ALA A 28 8.76 1.30 15.57
C ALA A 28 7.96 1.31 14.26
N TYR A 29 6.81 1.97 14.26
CA TYR A 29 5.94 2.10 13.11
C TYR A 29 6.61 2.90 11.98
N ASN A 30 7.14 4.08 12.30
CA ASN A 30 7.80 4.94 11.33
C ASN A 30 9.06 4.29 10.74
N VAL A 31 9.90 3.68 11.59
CA VAL A 31 11.12 2.97 11.14
C VAL A 31 10.75 1.75 10.31
N GLY A 32 9.75 0.96 10.73
CA GLY A 32 9.30 -0.21 9.98
C GLY A 32 8.80 0.15 8.58
N PHE A 33 8.01 1.22 8.44
CA PHE A 33 7.60 1.72 7.13
C PHE A 33 8.76 2.28 6.31
N ALA A 34 9.72 2.97 6.93
CA ALA A 34 10.91 3.46 6.21
C ALA A 34 11.74 2.28 5.64
N VAL A 35 11.93 1.21 6.43
CA VAL A 35 12.58 -0.02 5.98
C VAL A 35 11.81 -0.65 4.83
N TYR A 36 10.48 -0.75 4.94
CA TYR A 36 9.63 -1.28 3.89
C TYR A 36 9.76 -0.48 2.58
N TRP A 37 9.64 0.84 2.65
CA TRP A 37 9.71 1.70 1.47
C TRP A 37 11.08 1.64 0.79
N ILE A 38 12.16 1.68 1.56
CA ILE A 38 13.51 1.68 0.99
C ILE A 38 13.87 0.29 0.43
N ALA A 39 13.69 -0.77 1.22
CA ALA A 39 14.14 -2.10 0.83
C ALA A 39 13.20 -2.74 -0.20
N TRP A 40 11.89 -2.76 0.09
CA TRP A 40 10.93 -3.54 -0.68
C TRP A 40 10.21 -2.72 -1.74
N CYS A 41 9.89 -1.45 -1.50
CA CYS A 41 9.19 -0.65 -2.52
C CYS A 41 10.14 0.03 -3.52
N LEU A 42 11.38 0.33 -3.11
CA LEU A 42 12.36 1.00 -3.96
C LEU A 42 13.44 0.03 -4.44
N ALA A 43 14.29 -0.48 -3.53
CA ALA A 43 15.47 -1.24 -3.92
C ALA A 43 15.12 -2.52 -4.69
N ALA A 44 14.17 -3.33 -4.20
CA ALA A 44 13.78 -4.57 -4.85
C ALA A 44 13.19 -4.35 -6.27
N PRO A 45 12.22 -3.45 -6.50
CA PRO A 45 11.74 -3.17 -7.85
C PRO A 45 12.79 -2.53 -8.74
N MET A 46 13.66 -1.66 -8.23
CA MET A 46 14.76 -1.12 -9.03
C MET A 46 15.73 -2.22 -9.49
N TRP A 47 16.01 -3.19 -8.63
CA TRP A 47 16.85 -4.34 -8.94
C TRP A 47 16.20 -5.26 -9.99
N LEU A 48 14.92 -5.59 -9.80
CA LEU A 48 14.22 -6.59 -10.63
C LEU A 48 13.75 -6.02 -11.97
N LEU A 49 13.23 -4.79 -11.98
CA LEU A 49 12.66 -4.15 -13.18
C LEU A 49 13.68 -3.27 -13.89
N GLY A 50 14.62 -2.68 -13.16
CA GLY A 50 15.42 -1.54 -13.61
C GLY A 50 14.65 -0.22 -13.59
N ALA A 51 15.35 0.88 -13.30
CA ALA A 51 14.73 2.21 -13.12
C ALA A 51 13.89 2.68 -14.30
N ARG A 52 14.38 2.50 -15.54
CA ARG A 52 13.64 2.91 -16.75
C ARG A 52 12.32 2.16 -16.91
N HIS A 53 12.30 0.86 -16.60
CA HIS A 53 11.09 0.06 -16.72
C HIS A 53 10.11 0.39 -15.61
N ALA A 54 10.59 0.60 -14.38
CA ALA A 54 9.76 1.03 -13.27
C ALA A 54 9.05 2.36 -13.55
N VAL A 55 9.79 3.38 -14.00
CA VAL A 55 9.19 4.67 -14.38
C VAL A 55 8.16 4.48 -15.49
N ARG A 56 8.49 3.71 -16.53
CA ARG A 56 7.54 3.42 -17.62
C ARG A 56 6.26 2.79 -17.10
N LEU A 57 6.32 1.81 -16.19
CA LEU A 57 5.11 1.20 -15.63
C LEU A 57 4.27 2.21 -14.84
N LEU A 58 4.90 3.08 -14.05
CA LEU A 58 4.23 4.13 -13.28
C LEU A 58 3.57 5.18 -14.18
N THR A 59 4.15 5.49 -15.34
CA THR A 59 3.62 6.52 -16.26
C THR A 59 2.73 5.97 -17.37
N ALA A 60 2.81 4.66 -17.65
CA ALA A 60 2.05 4.00 -18.71
C ALA A 60 0.69 3.46 -18.23
N GLY A 61 -0.11 3.02 -19.20
CA GLY A 61 -1.41 2.41 -19.00
C GLY A 61 -2.46 3.02 -19.92
N ARG A 62 -3.25 2.15 -20.56
CA ARG A 62 -4.41 2.55 -21.37
C ARG A 62 -5.48 3.16 -20.48
N ARG A 63 -6.30 4.06 -21.04
CA ARG A 63 -7.49 4.58 -20.35
C ARG A 63 -8.40 3.41 -19.95
N LEU A 64 -8.84 3.40 -18.70
CA LEU A 64 -9.74 2.37 -18.22
C LEU A 64 -11.17 2.62 -18.73
N PRO A 65 -11.92 1.55 -19.05
CA PRO A 65 -13.36 1.67 -19.25
C PRO A 65 -14.06 2.08 -17.94
N ARG A 66 -15.28 2.61 -18.05
CA ARG A 66 -16.02 3.21 -16.92
C ARG A 66 -16.21 2.25 -15.75
N ASP A 67 -16.51 0.99 -16.03
CA ASP A 67 -16.68 -0.07 -15.02
C ASP A 67 -15.43 -0.25 -14.15
N HIS A 68 -14.23 -0.22 -14.75
CA HIS A 68 -12.97 -0.33 -14.01
C HIS A 68 -12.60 0.96 -13.28
N LEU A 69 -13.01 2.13 -13.80
CA LEU A 69 -12.90 3.39 -13.06
C LEU A 69 -13.81 3.39 -11.82
N LEU A 70 -15.02 2.87 -11.94
CA LEU A 70 -15.92 2.70 -10.79
C LEU A 70 -15.34 1.72 -9.76
N LEU A 71 -14.70 0.64 -10.24
CA LEU A 71 -14.01 -0.31 -9.36
C LEU A 71 -12.87 0.35 -8.56
N LEU A 72 -12.13 1.29 -9.15
CA LEU A 72 -11.12 2.09 -8.46
C LEU A 72 -11.73 3.17 -7.54
N ALA A 73 -12.85 3.76 -7.95
CA ALA A 73 -13.52 4.80 -7.19
C ALA A 73 -14.17 4.27 -5.90
N LEU A 74 -14.65 3.03 -5.90
CA LEU A 74 -15.36 2.45 -4.75
C LEU A 74 -14.47 2.37 -3.49
N PRO A 75 -13.24 1.83 -3.50
CA PRO A 75 -12.34 1.88 -2.36
C PRO A 75 -12.01 3.31 -1.92
N ALA A 76 -11.78 4.23 -2.86
CA ALA A 76 -11.51 5.63 -2.56
C ALA A 76 -12.69 6.31 -1.86
N ALA A 77 -13.91 6.12 -2.37
CA ALA A 77 -15.13 6.62 -1.73
C ALA A 77 -15.32 6.01 -0.34
N GLY A 78 -15.08 4.70 -0.18
CA GLY A 78 -15.11 4.02 1.11
C GLY A 78 -14.12 4.63 2.11
N ALA A 79 -12.88 4.88 1.69
CA ALA A 79 -11.86 5.51 2.53
C ALA A 79 -12.24 6.96 2.90
N VAL A 80 -12.79 7.72 1.96
CA VAL A 80 -13.29 9.08 2.23
C VAL A 80 -14.40 9.06 3.27
N VAL A 81 -15.41 8.20 3.10
CA VAL A 81 -16.58 8.13 3.99
C VAL A 81 -16.22 7.61 5.38
N THR A 82 -15.33 6.62 5.46
CA THR A 82 -15.04 5.92 6.71
C THR A 82 -13.83 6.46 7.47
N GLN A 83 -12.90 7.16 6.82
CA GLN A 83 -11.68 7.68 7.44
C GLN A 83 -11.56 9.19 7.32
N LEU A 84 -11.68 9.76 6.12
CA LEU A 84 -11.43 11.20 5.92
C LEU A 84 -12.52 12.08 6.53
N ILE A 85 -13.80 11.84 6.17
CA ILE A 85 -14.93 12.67 6.60
C ILE A 85 -15.10 12.69 8.13
N PRO A 86 -15.05 11.53 8.83
CA PRO A 86 -15.21 11.51 10.29
C PRO A 86 -14.10 12.30 11.01
N HIS A 87 -12.88 12.26 10.50
CA HIS A 87 -11.70 12.86 11.13
C HIS A 87 -11.27 14.20 10.51
N ARG A 88 -12.08 14.80 9.63
CA ARG A 88 -11.70 16.00 8.87
C ARG A 88 -11.30 17.21 9.72
N ARG A 89 -11.88 17.33 10.93
CA ARG A 89 -11.58 18.42 11.88
C ARG A 89 -10.21 18.26 12.56
N GLU A 90 -9.61 17.09 12.45
CA GLU A 90 -8.31 16.75 13.04
C GLU A 90 -7.13 17.00 12.08
N ILE A 91 -7.42 17.50 10.88
CA ILE A 91 -6.47 17.73 9.81
C ILE A 91 -6.00 19.19 9.87
N ASP A 92 -4.80 19.39 10.39
CA ASP A 92 -4.04 20.62 10.20
C ASP A 92 -3.06 20.47 9.02
N THR A 93 -2.29 21.52 8.73
CA THR A 93 -1.30 21.51 7.65
C THR A 93 -0.28 20.39 7.78
N ALA A 94 0.23 20.12 8.99
CA ALA A 94 1.24 19.07 9.20
C ALA A 94 0.65 17.67 8.97
N THR A 95 -0.57 17.42 9.47
CA THR A 95 -1.29 16.17 9.22
C THR A 95 -1.55 15.98 7.74
N ALA A 96 -2.02 17.02 7.03
CA ALA A 96 -2.26 16.97 5.59
C ALA A 96 -0.98 16.66 4.79
N LEU A 97 0.14 17.28 5.15
CA LEU A 97 1.43 17.02 4.50
C LEU A 97 1.89 15.57 4.71
N VAL A 98 1.76 15.03 5.94
CA VAL A 98 2.08 13.62 6.20
C VAL A 98 1.14 12.69 5.45
N MET A 99 -0.18 12.98 5.41
CA MET A 99 -1.15 12.19 4.64
C MET A 99 -0.76 12.11 3.17
N VAL A 100 -0.57 13.25 2.50
CA VAL A 100 -0.26 13.30 1.07
C VAL A 100 1.12 12.73 0.77
N GLY A 101 2.14 13.09 1.56
CA GLY A 101 3.51 12.64 1.35
C GLY A 101 3.66 11.13 1.53
N SER A 102 3.14 10.59 2.64
CA SER A 102 3.21 9.15 2.88
C SER A 102 2.34 8.35 1.91
N ALA A 103 1.14 8.83 1.56
CA ALA A 103 0.30 8.18 0.57
C ALA A 103 0.94 8.13 -0.83
N THR A 104 1.62 9.19 -1.25
CA THR A 104 2.27 9.23 -2.56
C THR A 104 3.43 8.23 -2.64
N ILE A 105 4.29 8.22 -1.62
CA ILE A 105 5.43 7.28 -1.52
C ILE A 105 4.91 5.84 -1.45
N ASN A 106 3.93 5.60 -0.58
CA ASN A 106 3.36 4.27 -0.36
C ASN A 106 2.70 3.74 -1.63
N ALA A 107 1.78 4.50 -2.23
CA ALA A 107 1.06 4.07 -3.42
C ALA A 107 2.00 3.78 -4.60
N ALA A 108 2.96 4.68 -4.89
CA ALA A 108 3.90 4.44 -5.98
C ALA A 108 4.77 3.19 -5.72
N GLY A 109 5.25 3.05 -4.48
CA GLY A 109 6.10 1.95 -4.06
C GLY A 109 5.40 0.60 -4.05
N GLU A 110 4.23 0.53 -3.44
CA GLU A 110 3.43 -0.69 -3.33
C GLU A 110 2.85 -1.12 -4.67
N GLU A 111 2.39 -0.20 -5.52
CA GLU A 111 1.95 -0.58 -6.86
C GLU A 111 3.10 -1.12 -7.71
N LEU A 112 4.30 -0.53 -7.60
CA LEU A 112 5.46 -1.03 -8.30
C LEU A 112 5.88 -2.42 -7.81
N LEU A 113 5.95 -2.62 -6.49
CA LEU A 113 6.31 -3.91 -5.89
C LEU A 113 5.27 -5.00 -6.18
N TRP A 114 4.00 -4.74 -5.87
CA TRP A 114 2.98 -5.77 -5.91
C TRP A 114 2.44 -6.01 -7.30
N ARG A 115 2.29 -4.97 -8.14
CA ARG A 115 1.73 -5.13 -9.48
C ARG A 115 2.85 -5.12 -10.51
N GLY A 116 3.71 -4.11 -10.47
CA GLY A 116 4.79 -3.93 -11.45
C GLY A 116 5.73 -5.12 -11.55
N VAL A 117 6.28 -5.60 -10.43
CA VAL A 117 7.18 -6.77 -10.42
C VAL A 117 6.48 -8.02 -10.94
N PHE A 118 5.25 -8.28 -10.53
CA PHE A 118 4.51 -9.49 -10.93
C PHE A 118 4.06 -9.45 -12.39
N MET A 119 3.67 -8.28 -12.90
CA MET A 119 3.36 -8.08 -14.33
C MET A 119 4.56 -8.44 -15.22
N ARG A 120 5.79 -8.18 -14.74
CA ARG A 120 7.02 -8.47 -15.48
C ARG A 120 7.50 -9.91 -15.29
N GLU A 121 7.67 -10.34 -14.03
CA GLU A 121 8.24 -11.65 -13.68
C GLU A 121 7.37 -12.83 -14.12
N LEU A 122 6.06 -12.61 -14.25
CA LEU A 122 5.07 -13.63 -14.57
C LEU A 122 4.21 -13.21 -15.76
N GLU A 123 4.79 -12.53 -16.74
CA GLU A 123 4.11 -12.04 -17.95
C GLU A 123 3.41 -13.17 -18.72
N ASP A 124 4.04 -14.35 -18.80
CA ASP A 124 3.47 -15.54 -19.46
C ASP A 124 2.36 -16.23 -18.65
N ARG A 125 2.19 -15.87 -17.37
CA ARG A 125 1.23 -16.50 -16.44
C ARG A 125 0.43 -15.44 -15.67
N PRO A 126 -0.38 -14.62 -16.36
CA PRO A 126 -1.00 -13.43 -15.79
C PRO A 126 -1.96 -13.73 -14.63
N ARG A 127 -2.69 -14.86 -14.69
CA ARG A 127 -3.57 -15.27 -13.59
C ARG A 127 -2.78 -15.56 -12.31
N MET A 128 -1.67 -16.28 -12.42
CA MET A 128 -0.79 -16.57 -11.28
C MET A 128 -0.15 -15.29 -10.75
N ALA A 129 0.26 -14.38 -11.64
CA ALA A 129 0.79 -13.07 -11.29
C ALA A 129 -0.20 -12.25 -10.44
N GLN A 130 -1.46 -12.16 -10.88
CA GLN A 130 -2.54 -11.46 -10.18
C GLN A 130 -2.81 -12.09 -8.81
N THR A 131 -2.94 -13.42 -8.76
CA THR A 131 -3.22 -14.14 -7.52
C THR A 131 -2.11 -13.96 -6.49
N LEU A 132 -0.84 -14.15 -6.88
CA LEU A 132 0.29 -14.01 -5.97
C LEU A 132 0.52 -12.56 -5.52
N SER A 133 0.35 -11.60 -6.42
CA SER A 133 0.34 -10.16 -6.11
C SER A 133 -0.70 -9.85 -5.03
N LEU A 134 -1.95 -10.28 -5.24
CA LEU A 134 -3.06 -10.01 -4.33
C LEU A 134 -2.86 -10.67 -2.97
N ILE A 135 -2.47 -11.94 -2.94
CA ILE A 135 -2.21 -12.67 -1.69
C ILE A 135 -1.08 -11.99 -0.91
N GLY A 136 0.04 -11.70 -1.58
CA GLY A 136 1.19 -11.05 -0.97
C GLY A 136 0.84 -9.67 -0.41
N PHE A 137 0.18 -8.83 -1.22
CA PHE A 137 -0.34 -7.52 -0.82
C PHE A 137 -1.22 -7.62 0.43
N SER A 138 -2.19 -8.53 0.43
CA SER A 138 -3.15 -8.67 1.52
C SER A 138 -2.48 -9.16 2.80
N ILE A 139 -1.65 -10.20 2.73
CA ILE A 139 -0.98 -10.78 3.89
C ILE A 139 0.04 -9.80 4.49
N TRP A 140 0.73 -9.01 3.67
CA TRP A 140 1.65 -7.97 4.11
C TRP A 140 1.02 -7.02 5.14
N HIS A 141 -0.28 -6.71 5.01
CA HIS A 141 -0.98 -5.80 5.91
C HIS A 141 -1.11 -6.33 7.35
N PHE A 142 -0.79 -7.60 7.64
CA PHE A 142 -0.66 -8.08 9.02
C PHE A 142 0.57 -7.50 9.73
N ALA A 143 1.66 -7.25 9.02
CA ALA A 143 2.93 -6.85 9.64
C ALA A 143 2.85 -5.49 10.37
N PRO A 144 2.35 -4.39 9.79
CA PRO A 144 2.22 -3.12 10.51
C PRO A 144 1.23 -3.19 11.69
N GLN A 145 0.27 -4.13 11.65
CA GLN A 145 -0.72 -4.36 12.71
C GLN A 145 -0.13 -5.02 13.98
N LEU A 146 1.15 -5.42 13.92
CA LEU A 146 1.91 -5.86 15.09
C LEU A 146 2.35 -4.68 15.98
N VAL A 147 2.39 -3.46 15.41
CA VAL A 147 2.73 -2.23 16.14
C VAL A 147 1.49 -1.38 16.38
N LEU A 148 0.69 -1.14 15.34
CA LEU A 148 -0.52 -0.32 15.45
C LEU A 148 -1.75 -1.11 14.98
N PRO A 149 -2.42 -1.83 15.88
CA PRO A 149 -3.64 -2.55 15.56
C PRO A 149 -4.76 -1.59 15.13
N SER A 150 -5.48 -1.97 14.08
CA SER A 150 -6.70 -1.27 13.65
C SER A 150 -7.82 -1.48 14.66
N ALA A 151 -8.61 -0.43 14.93
CA ALA A 151 -9.83 -0.51 15.72
C ALA A 151 -10.87 -1.49 15.14
N LEU A 152 -10.80 -1.79 13.83
CA LEU A 152 -11.67 -2.78 13.18
C LEU A 152 -11.22 -4.23 13.46
N GLY A 153 -10.04 -4.42 14.07
CA GLY A 153 -9.38 -5.71 14.23
C GLY A 153 -8.56 -6.13 13.00
N ARG A 154 -7.50 -6.92 13.25
CA ARG A 154 -6.50 -7.29 12.22
C ARG A 154 -7.12 -8.01 11.01
N GLY A 155 -8.02 -8.97 11.25
CA GLY A 155 -8.65 -9.74 10.18
C GLY A 155 -9.50 -8.89 9.25
N ARG A 156 -10.31 -7.98 9.79
CA ARG A 156 -11.13 -7.06 8.98
C ARG A 156 -10.27 -6.05 8.23
N PHE A 157 -9.17 -5.58 8.84
CA PHE A 157 -8.20 -4.71 8.17
C PHE A 157 -7.57 -5.40 6.95
N VAL A 158 -7.13 -6.66 7.11
CA VAL A 158 -6.56 -7.45 6.02
C VAL A 158 -7.62 -7.76 4.95
N ALA A 159 -8.85 -8.11 5.33
CA ALA A 159 -9.94 -8.28 4.37
C ALA A 159 -10.22 -7.00 3.56
N GLY A 160 -10.21 -5.83 4.23
CA GLY A 160 -10.31 -4.53 3.57
C GLY A 160 -9.16 -4.29 2.59
N SER A 161 -7.93 -4.60 2.98
CA SER A 161 -6.77 -4.54 2.08
C SER A 161 -6.93 -5.48 0.88
N ALA A 162 -7.49 -6.68 1.05
CA ALA A 162 -7.75 -7.59 -0.06
C ALA A 162 -8.77 -7.03 -1.06
N VAL A 163 -9.81 -6.33 -0.59
CA VAL A 163 -10.79 -5.65 -1.45
C VAL A 163 -10.14 -4.53 -2.26
N VAL A 164 -9.39 -3.64 -1.60
CA VAL A 164 -8.61 -2.57 -2.27
C VAL A 164 -7.66 -3.20 -3.27
N GLY A 165 -6.89 -4.21 -2.82
CA GLY A 165 -5.89 -4.91 -3.61
C GLY A 165 -6.46 -5.56 -4.86
N SER A 166 -7.66 -6.13 -4.77
CA SER A 166 -8.37 -6.76 -5.89
C SER A 166 -8.77 -5.73 -6.94
N ALA A 167 -9.33 -4.59 -6.51
CA ALA A 167 -9.70 -3.49 -7.41
C ALA A 167 -8.48 -2.96 -8.18
N MET A 168 -7.39 -2.68 -7.46
CA MET A 168 -6.14 -2.19 -8.05
C MET A 168 -5.52 -3.22 -9.02
N THR A 169 -5.54 -4.51 -8.66
CA THR A 169 -5.02 -5.61 -9.50
C THR A 169 -5.83 -5.74 -10.79
N ALA A 170 -7.16 -5.78 -10.72
CA ALA A 170 -8.01 -5.85 -11.91
C ALA A 170 -7.77 -4.66 -12.85
N ALA A 171 -7.70 -3.45 -12.28
CA ALA A 171 -7.44 -2.23 -13.05
C ALA A 171 -6.03 -2.21 -13.68
N ALA A 172 -4.99 -2.58 -12.95
CA ALA A 172 -3.60 -2.57 -13.44
C ALA A 172 -3.44 -3.48 -14.66
N TRP A 173 -3.95 -4.71 -14.59
CA TRP A 173 -3.87 -5.65 -15.72
C TRP A 173 -4.75 -5.25 -16.89
N LYS A 174 -5.93 -4.66 -16.65
CA LYS A 174 -6.77 -4.14 -17.74
C LYS A 174 -6.09 -2.99 -18.47
N ALA A 175 -5.50 -2.05 -17.72
CA ALA A 175 -4.80 -0.90 -18.26
C ALA A 175 -3.47 -1.27 -18.94
N GLY A 176 -2.80 -2.33 -18.47
CA GLY A 176 -1.43 -2.67 -18.89
C GLY A 176 -0.40 -1.66 -18.36
N GLY A 177 -0.65 -1.08 -17.18
CA GLY A 177 0.21 -0.07 -16.55
C GLY A 177 -0.39 0.44 -15.25
N LEU A 178 0.38 1.22 -14.49
CA LEU A 178 0.07 1.56 -13.10
C LEU A 178 -0.47 2.99 -12.92
N ARG A 179 -0.44 3.84 -13.95
CA ARG A 179 -0.73 5.28 -13.80
C ARG A 179 -2.04 5.59 -13.07
N GLN A 180 -3.15 4.98 -13.50
CA GLN A 180 -4.46 5.22 -12.88
C GLN A 180 -4.59 4.57 -11.50
N VAL A 181 -3.89 3.44 -11.29
CA VAL A 181 -3.95 2.65 -10.06
C VAL A 181 -3.18 3.34 -8.94
N VAL A 182 -1.99 3.89 -9.23
CA VAL A 182 -1.20 4.67 -8.27
C VAL A 182 -1.99 5.89 -7.78
N ILE A 183 -2.70 6.59 -8.66
CA ILE A 183 -3.54 7.73 -8.28
C ILE A 183 -4.67 7.28 -7.34
N ALA A 184 -5.39 6.22 -7.71
CA ALA A 184 -6.49 5.72 -6.89
C ALA A 184 -6.01 5.22 -5.52
N HIS A 185 -4.89 4.50 -5.48
CA HIS A 185 -4.29 4.03 -4.23
C HIS A 185 -3.79 5.21 -3.37
N ALA A 186 -3.14 6.22 -3.97
CA ALA A 186 -2.73 7.41 -3.23
C ALA A 186 -3.93 8.15 -2.61
N ILE A 187 -5.08 8.19 -3.28
CA ILE A 187 -6.30 8.78 -2.71
C ILE A 187 -6.80 7.97 -1.50
N VAL A 188 -6.81 6.63 -1.61
CA VAL A 188 -7.19 5.75 -0.49
C VAL A 188 -6.28 5.98 0.71
N ASP A 189 -4.96 5.96 0.50
CA ASP A 189 -3.98 6.13 1.58
C ASP A 189 -4.02 7.54 2.18
N ALA A 190 -4.23 8.56 1.34
CA ALA A 190 -4.36 9.94 1.79
C ALA A 190 -5.60 10.16 2.66
N CYS A 191 -6.55 9.22 2.73
CA CYS A 191 -7.66 9.29 3.68
C CYS A 191 -7.28 8.82 5.10
N GLY A 192 -6.09 8.24 5.30
CA GLY A 192 -5.63 7.67 6.57
C GLY A 192 -5.25 8.69 7.64
N VAL A 193 -6.22 9.48 8.12
CA VAL A 193 -5.99 10.57 9.11
C VAL A 193 -5.37 10.03 10.40
N THR A 194 -5.90 8.94 10.96
CA THR A 194 -5.41 8.33 12.21
C THR A 194 -3.95 7.90 12.10
N ALA A 195 -3.57 7.27 10.98
CA ALA A 195 -2.19 6.86 10.74
C ALA A 195 -1.26 8.09 10.66
N ALA A 196 -1.63 9.13 9.92
CA ALA A 196 -0.84 10.35 9.82
C ALA A 196 -0.66 11.04 11.18
N ARG A 197 -1.72 11.15 11.98
CA ARG A 197 -1.66 11.68 13.34
C ARG A 197 -0.79 10.83 14.25
N PHE A 198 -0.85 9.50 14.13
CA PHE A 198 0.00 8.59 14.90
C PHE A 198 1.48 8.80 14.56
N ARG A 199 1.82 8.92 13.27
CA ARG A 199 3.19 9.22 12.81
C ARG A 199 3.73 10.53 13.43
N LEU A 200 2.86 11.52 13.63
CA LEU A 200 3.17 12.81 14.26
C LEU A 200 3.13 12.78 15.81
N GLY A 201 2.70 11.68 16.44
CA GLY A 201 2.52 11.57 17.89
C GLY A 201 1.34 12.38 18.42
N ARG A 202 0.26 12.51 17.65
CA ARG A 202 -0.95 13.28 17.97
C ARG A 202 -2.17 12.42 18.27
N VAL A 203 -1.99 11.12 18.35
CA VAL A 203 -3.01 10.18 18.85
C VAL A 203 -2.71 9.98 20.34
N PRO A 204 -3.69 10.14 21.24
CA PRO A 204 -3.48 9.82 22.66
C PRO A 204 -2.97 8.39 22.79
N ASN A 205 -2.00 8.15 23.68
CA ASN A 205 -1.61 6.77 24.01
C ASN A 205 -2.87 6.05 24.49
N SER A 206 -3.30 5.04 23.76
CA SER A 206 -4.34 4.10 24.19
C SER A 206 -3.84 3.24 25.33
#